data_AF-A0A2J8RVI7-F1
#
_entry.id   AF-A0A2J8RVI7-F1
#
_cell.length_a   1.000
_cell.length_b   1.000
_cell.length_c   1.000
_cell.angle_alpha   90.00
_cell.angle_beta   90.00
_cell.angle_gamma   90.00
#
_symmetry.space_group_name_H-M   'P 1'
#
loop_
_entity.id
_entity.type
_entity.pdbx_description
1 polymer ?
#
loop_
_entity_poly.entity_id
_entity_poly.type
_entity_poly.pdbx_seq_one_letter_code
_entity_poly.pdbx_strand_id
1 'polypeptide(L)'
;MASEKPLAAVTCTAPVNIAVIKYWGKRDEELVLPINSSLSVTLHQDQLKTTTTAIISKDFTEDRIWLNGREEDVGQPRLQACLRESELGSL
;
A
#
# COMPACT_ATOMS: atom_id res chain seq x y z
N MET A 1 -29.89 -19.15 11.21
CA MET A 1 -29.70 -18.15 10.14
C MET A 1 -28.40 -17.44 10.46
N ALA A 2 -27.38 -17.59 9.62
CA ALA A 2 -26.07 -17.01 9.88
C ALA A 2 -26.20 -15.48 9.87
N SER A 3 -25.83 -14.86 10.99
CA SER A 3 -25.76 -13.40 11.11
C SER A 3 -24.71 -12.91 10.11
N GLU A 4 -25.10 -12.17 9.07
CA GLU A 4 -24.16 -11.49 8.18
C GLU A 4 -23.36 -10.49 9.03
N LYS A 5 -22.11 -10.86 9.34
CA LYS A 5 -21.20 -9.99 10.06
C LYS A 5 -20.80 -8.84 9.14
N PRO A 6 -20.74 -7.60 9.65
CA PRO A 6 -20.43 -6.45 8.83
C PRO A 6 -19.00 -6.53 8.31
N LEU A 7 -18.86 -6.49 6.98
CA LEU A 7 -17.61 -6.26 6.28
C LEU A 7 -17.39 -4.75 6.20
N ALA A 8 -16.26 -4.25 6.69
CA ALA A 8 -15.86 -2.87 6.45
C ALA A 8 -14.90 -2.85 5.26
N ALA A 9 -15.31 -2.18 4.19
CA ALA A 9 -14.56 -2.07 2.95
C ALA A 9 -14.33 -0.60 2.60
N VAL A 10 -13.10 -0.24 2.25
CA VAL A 10 -12.74 1.10 1.78
C VAL A 10 -11.99 0.97 0.47
N THR A 11 -12.40 1.76 -0.53
CA THR A 11 -11.73 1.82 -1.83
C THR A 11 -11.19 3.22 -2.07
N CYS A 12 -9.90 3.28 -2.40
CA CYS A 12 -9.20 4.52 -2.70
C CYS A 12 -8.48 4.39 -4.06
N THR A 13 -8.21 5.54 -4.67
CA THR A 13 -7.35 5.63 -5.85
C THR A 13 -6.12 6.49 -5.56
N ALA A 14 -4.97 6.10 -6.11
CA ALA A 14 -3.71 6.81 -5.96
C ALA A 14 -3.07 7.13 -7.32
N PRO A 15 -2.56 8.37 -7.53
CA PRO A 15 -1.88 8.76 -8.77
C PRO A 15 -0.45 8.23 -8.84
N VAL A 16 0.07 8.13 -10.06
CA VAL A 16 1.52 7.99 -10.30
C VAL A 16 2.21 9.36 -10.28
N ASN A 17 3.53 9.38 -10.09
CA ASN A 17 4.33 10.60 -10.15
C ASN A 17 5.58 10.40 -11.03
N ILE A 18 6.12 11.50 -11.57
CA ILE A 18 7.37 11.51 -12.35
C ILE A 18 8.37 12.46 -11.70
N ALA A 19 9.53 11.92 -11.31
CA ALA A 19 10.58 12.69 -10.66
C ALA A 19 11.27 13.68 -11.62
N VAL A 20 11.28 14.97 -11.25
CA VAL A 20 12.05 16.04 -11.89
C VAL A 20 13.42 16.25 -11.22
N ILE A 21 13.53 15.95 -9.92
CA ILE A 21 14.79 15.71 -9.21
C ILE A 21 14.78 14.26 -8.74
N LYS A 22 15.79 13.48 -9.14
CA LYS A 22 15.75 12.02 -9.03
C LYS A 22 16.03 11.50 -7.62
N TYR A 23 15.25 10.50 -7.20
CA TYR A 23 15.62 9.57 -6.14
C TYR A 23 16.52 8.49 -6.75
N TRP A 24 17.81 8.45 -6.37
CA TRP A 24 18.74 7.44 -6.86
C TRP A 24 19.84 7.14 -5.86
N GLY A 25 19.74 6.00 -5.18
CA GLY A 25 20.65 5.57 -4.12
C GLY A 25 20.02 5.69 -2.73
N LYS A 26 20.37 4.74 -1.87
CA LYS A 26 19.90 4.67 -0.48
C LYS A 26 21.09 4.76 0.46
N ARG A 27 20.95 5.55 1.53
CA ARG A 27 21.91 5.52 2.64
C ARG A 27 21.56 4.45 3.67
N ASP A 28 20.28 4.06 3.71
CA ASP A 28 19.75 3.00 4.55
C ASP A 28 18.74 2.18 3.73
N GLU A 29 19.00 0.90 3.54
CA GLU A 29 18.13 0.04 2.73
C GLU A 29 16.93 -0.49 3.50
N GLU A 30 17.07 -0.69 4.82
CA GLU A 30 16.05 -1.24 5.70
C GLU A 30 14.95 -0.20 5.94
N LEU A 31 15.34 1.04 6.26
CA LEU A 31 14.43 2.17 6.42
C LEU A 31 14.08 2.86 5.09
N VAL A 32 14.69 2.45 3.98
CA VAL A 32 14.48 3.03 2.64
C VAL A 32 14.84 4.53 2.58
N LEU A 33 15.85 4.97 3.33
CA LEU A 33 16.24 6.39 3.40
C LEU A 33 17.12 6.79 2.21
N PRO A 34 16.78 7.87 1.48
CA PRO A 34 17.57 8.32 0.34
C PRO A 34 18.88 8.99 0.74
N ILE A 35 19.85 8.95 -0.19
CA ILE A 35 21.06 9.78 -0.09
C ILE A 35 20.77 11.27 -0.36
N ASN A 36 19.71 11.60 -1.11
CA ASN A 36 19.33 12.96 -1.46
C ASN A 36 17.81 13.15 -1.48
N SER A 37 17.34 14.37 -1.24
CA SER A 37 15.93 14.72 -1.48
C SER A 37 15.58 14.60 -2.96
N SER A 38 14.32 14.28 -3.25
CA SER A 38 13.77 14.20 -4.61
C SER A 38 12.56 15.12 -4.75
N LEU A 39 12.20 15.44 -5.98
CA LEU A 39 11.03 16.25 -6.31
C LEU A 39 10.34 15.64 -7.52
N SER A 40 9.03 15.45 -7.45
CA SER A 40 8.24 14.86 -8.53
C SER A 40 6.97 15.65 -8.80
N VAL A 41 6.42 15.44 -10.00
CA VAL A 41 5.11 15.96 -10.40
C VAL A 41 4.12 14.80 -10.37
N THR A 42 2.99 14.99 -9.68
CA THR A 42 1.89 14.03 -9.65
C THR A 42 1.08 14.12 -10.94
N LEU A 43 0.83 12.98 -11.58
CA LEU A 43 0.00 12.91 -12.78
C LEU A 43 -1.47 12.80 -12.41
N HIS A 44 -2.34 13.32 -13.28
CA HIS A 44 -3.78 13.28 -13.06
C HIS A 44 -4.32 11.85 -13.16
N GLN A 45 -5.29 11.51 -12.30
CA GLN A 45 -5.77 10.12 -12.13
C GLN A 45 -6.70 9.65 -13.24
N ASP A 46 -7.16 10.55 -14.12
CA ASP A 46 -7.95 10.19 -15.30
C ASP A 46 -7.13 9.40 -16.33
N GLN A 47 -5.81 9.59 -16.35
CA GLN A 47 -4.91 8.92 -17.28
C GLN A 47 -4.27 7.69 -16.63
N LEU A 48 -3.75 7.84 -15.41
CA LEU A 48 -2.99 6.79 -14.72
C LEU A 48 -3.30 6.80 -13.22
N LYS A 49 -3.79 5.66 -12.72
CA LYS A 49 -4.07 5.46 -11.29
C LYS A 49 -3.97 3.99 -10.90
N THR A 50 -3.71 3.76 -9.63
CA THR A 50 -3.92 2.47 -8.96
C THR A 50 -5.22 2.55 -8.17
N THR A 51 -6.06 1.52 -8.26
CA THR A 51 -7.26 1.39 -7.40
C THR A 51 -7.00 0.27 -6.40
N THR A 52 -7.21 0.55 -5.12
CA THR A 52 -6.97 -0.41 -4.03
C THR A 52 -8.18 -0.45 -3.13
N THR A 53 -8.64 -1.66 -2.83
CA THR A 53 -9.73 -1.91 -1.87
C THR A 53 -9.16 -2.67 -0.68
N ALA A 54 -9.32 -2.12 0.52
CA ALA A 54 -9.03 -2.80 1.77
C ALA A 54 -10.33 -3.29 2.39
N ILE A 55 -10.37 -4.53 2.85
CA ILE A 55 -11.53 -5.13 3.50
C ILE A 55 -11.06 -5.74 4.81
N ILE A 56 -11.77 -5.43 5.90
CA ILE A 56 -11.55 -6.03 7.21
C ILE A 56 -12.80 -6.79 7.65
N SER A 57 -12.58 -7.94 8.27
CA SER A 57 -13.62 -8.80 8.84
C SER A 57 -13.06 -9.54 10.04
N LYS A 58 -13.91 -9.80 11.05
CA LYS A 58 -13.55 -10.68 12.17
C LYS A 58 -13.43 -12.14 11.76
N ASP A 59 -13.91 -12.50 10.57
CA ASP A 59 -13.89 -13.87 10.06
C ASP A 59 -12.66 -14.17 9.19
N PHE A 60 -11.85 -13.15 8.87
CA PHE A 60 -10.57 -13.39 8.18
C PHE A 60 -9.53 -13.91 9.17
N THR A 61 -8.88 -15.02 8.80
CA THR A 61 -7.90 -15.71 9.65
C THR A 61 -6.46 -15.34 9.31
N GLU A 62 -6.24 -14.64 8.20
CA GLU A 62 -4.94 -14.28 7.66
C GLU A 62 -5.05 -13.03 6.77
N ASP A 63 -3.95 -12.30 6.65
CA ASP A 63 -3.82 -11.20 5.71
C ASP A 63 -3.53 -11.73 4.32
N ARG A 64 -4.22 -11.19 3.31
CA ARG A 64 -4.07 -11.58 1.92
C ARG A 64 -4.12 -10.35 1.03
N ILE A 65 -3.34 -10.38 -0.05
CA ILE A 65 -3.31 -9.30 -1.03
C ILE A 65 -3.37 -9.86 -2.44
N TRP A 66 -4.12 -9.17 -3.31
CA TRP A 66 -4.20 -9.49 -4.73
C TRP A 66 -3.74 -8.29 -5.55
N LEU A 67 -2.86 -8.56 -6.51
CA LEU A 67 -2.43 -7.58 -7.50
C LEU A 67 -2.84 -8.08 -8.89
N ASN A 68 -3.69 -7.30 -9.59
CA ASN A 68 -4.19 -7.66 -10.92
C ASN A 68 -4.81 -9.07 -10.99
N GLY A 69 -5.54 -9.47 -9.95
CA GLY A 69 -6.21 -10.77 -9.85
C GLY A 69 -5.32 -11.94 -9.45
N ARG A 70 -4.03 -11.71 -9.20
CA ARG A 70 -3.09 -12.73 -8.69
C ARG A 70 -2.83 -12.49 -7.23
N GLU A 71 -2.90 -13.55 -6.44
CA GLU A 71 -2.53 -13.50 -5.03
C GLU A 71 -1.01 -13.37 -4.91
N GLU A 72 -0.56 -12.43 -4.07
CA GLU A 72 0.86 -12.19 -3.81
C GLU A 72 1.18 -12.55 -2.36
N ASP A 73 2.42 -12.95 -2.11
CA ASP A 73 2.88 -13.30 -0.76
C ASP A 73 2.93 -12.05 0.14
N VAL A 74 2.09 -12.03 1.18
CA VAL A 74 2.07 -10.95 2.18
C VAL A 74 3.30 -10.96 3.08
N GLY A 75 4.06 -12.05 3.13
CA GLY A 75 5.30 -12.19 3.89
C GLY A 75 6.47 -11.36 3.34
N GLN A 76 6.32 -10.74 2.17
CA GLN A 76 7.33 -9.88 1.57
C GLN A 76 7.72 -8.75 2.55
N PRO A 77 9.04 -8.51 2.78
CA PRO A 77 9.50 -7.58 3.82
C PRO A 77 8.90 -6.16 3.73
N ARG A 78 8.68 -5.67 2.52
CA ARG A 78 8.09 -4.33 2.29
C ARG A 78 6.60 -4.25 2.63
N LEU A 79 5.83 -5.29 2.30
CA LEU A 79 4.41 -5.33 2.64
C LEU A 79 4.23 -5.44 4.15
N GLN A 80 5.01 -6.31 4.79
CA GLN A 80 5.03 -6.44 6.24
C GLN A 80 5.42 -5.14 6.95
N ALA A 81 6.43 -4.41 6.47
CA ALA A 81 6.78 -3.11 7.02
C ALA A 81 5.60 -2.11 6.91
N CYS A 82 4.92 -2.05 5.76
CA CYS A 82 3.78 -1.17 5.54
C CYS A 82 2.57 -1.49 6.45
N LEU A 83 2.21 -2.78 6.56
CA LEU A 83 1.09 -3.22 7.38
C LEU A 83 1.32 -2.94 8.86
N ARG A 84 2.51 -3.28 9.38
CA ARG A 84 2.87 -3.01 10.79
C ARG A 84 2.75 -1.53 11.14
N GLU A 85 3.27 -0.64 10.31
CA GLU A 85 3.17 0.82 10.55
C GLU A 85 1.73 1.32 10.52
N SER A 86 0.89 0.75 9.64
CA SER A 86 -0.52 1.13 9.52
C SER A 86 -1.34 0.70 10.75
N GLU A 87 -1.00 -0.45 11.33
CA GLU A 87 -1.61 -0.96 12.57
C GLU A 87 -1.15 -0.18 13.81
N LEU A 88 0.13 0.19 13.86
CA LEU A 88 0.71 0.98 14.95
C LEU A 88 0.12 2.39 15.05
N GLY A 89 -0.23 3.01 13.92
CA GLY A 89 -0.86 4.33 13.87
C GLY A 89 -2.31 4.39 14.37
N SER A 90 -2.88 3.26 14.80
CA SER A 90 -4.24 3.17 15.36
C SER A 90 -4.30 3.22 16.89
N LEU A 91 -3.20 3.59 17.57
CA LEU A 91 -3.11 3.81 19.03
C LEU A 91 -3.17 5.30 19.41
#